data_AF-A0A3E3HXV7-F1
#
_entry.id   AF-A0A3E3HXV7-F1
#
_cell.length_a   1.000
_cell.length_b   1.000
_cell.length_c   1.000
_cell.angle_alpha   90.00
_cell.angle_beta   90.00
_cell.angle_gamma   90.00
#
_symmetry.space_group_name_H-M   'P 1'
#
loop_
_entity.id
_entity.type
_entity.pdbx_description
1 polymer ?
#
loop_
_entity_poly.entity_id
_entity_poly.type
_entity_poly.pdbx_seq_one_letter_code
_entity_poly.pdbx_strand_id
1 'polypeptide(L)'
;MTECIREGILADFLLSQRAEVIAVSIFEYNEEMEMKKIRESEYKSGKEDGIAQGIARGAALGEAETIISLIRKKSQKGLDINEIADILELDVCYVKKALDLLSENPDKTDMQVAELIIGLV
;
A
#
# COMPACT_ATOMS: atom_id res chain seq x y z
N MET A 1 21.10 -65.40 4.58
CA MET A 1 21.03 -63.96 4.24
C MET A 1 22.37 -63.44 3.71
N THR A 2 23.12 -64.28 3.02
CA THR A 2 24.49 -64.02 2.55
C THR A 2 24.59 -64.34 1.05
N GLU A 3 23.45 -64.40 0.38
CA GLU A 3 23.29 -64.72 -1.04
C GLU A 3 22.87 -63.45 -1.78
N CYS A 4 21.94 -62.66 -1.23
CA CYS A 4 21.50 -61.38 -1.81
C CYS A 4 22.57 -60.26 -1.83
N ILE A 5 23.60 -60.34 -0.99
CA ILE A 5 24.76 -59.42 -1.02
C ILE A 5 25.87 -59.97 -1.91
N ARG A 6 25.93 -61.30 -2.07
CA ARG A 6 27.00 -62.00 -2.79
C ARG A 6 26.72 -62.10 -4.29
N GLU A 7 25.44 -62.17 -4.67
CA GLU A 7 25.00 -62.16 -6.06
C GLU A 7 24.90 -60.76 -6.65
N GLY A 8 25.25 -59.70 -5.91
CA GLY A 8 25.19 -58.33 -6.41
C GLY A 8 23.79 -57.86 -6.80
N ILE A 9 22.74 -58.68 -6.68
CA ILE A 9 21.39 -58.39 -7.20
C ILE A 9 20.83 -57.06 -6.67
N LEU A 10 21.03 -56.78 -5.38
CA LEU A 10 20.58 -55.52 -4.78
C LEU A 10 21.46 -54.32 -5.18
N ALA A 11 22.74 -54.56 -5.43
CA ALA A 11 23.69 -53.53 -5.87
C ALA A 11 23.52 -53.21 -7.36
N ASP A 12 23.32 -54.21 -8.21
CA ASP A 12 23.10 -54.08 -9.65
C ASP A 12 21.75 -53.45 -9.96
N PHE A 13 20.70 -53.76 -9.19
CA PHE A 13 19.40 -53.11 -9.30
C PHE A 13 19.50 -51.60 -9.01
N LEU A 14 20.20 -51.22 -7.93
CA LEU A 14 20.39 -49.82 -7.55
C LEU A 14 21.47 -49.10 -8.40
N LEU A 15 22.43 -49.83 -8.98
CA LEU A 15 23.42 -49.30 -9.95
C LEU A 15 22.79 -49.04 -11.32
N SER A 16 21.91 -49.93 -11.78
CA SER A 16 21.23 -49.80 -13.08
C SER A 16 20.27 -48.61 -13.14
N GLN A 17 19.77 -48.15 -11.98
CA GLN A 17 18.89 -46.97 -11.86
C GLN A 17 19.49 -45.83 -11.03
N ARG A 18 20.81 -45.87 -10.74
CA ARG A 18 21.48 -44.94 -9.82
C ARG A 18 21.43 -43.48 -10.27
N ALA A 19 21.36 -43.24 -11.58
CA ALA A 19 21.21 -41.89 -12.13
C ALA A 19 19.79 -41.35 -11.91
N GLU A 20 18.74 -42.15 -12.09
CA GLU A 20 17.35 -41.73 -11.86
C GLU A 20 17.05 -41.53 -10.37
N VAL A 21 17.49 -42.44 -9.51
CA VAL A 21 17.19 -42.37 -8.07
C VAL A 21 17.91 -41.19 -7.39
N ILE A 22 19.14 -40.86 -7.81
CA ILE A 22 19.88 -39.71 -7.26
C ILE A 22 19.38 -38.39 -7.87
N ALA A 23 18.98 -38.37 -9.14
CA ALA A 23 18.44 -37.16 -9.78
C ALA A 23 17.05 -36.79 -9.27
N VAL A 24 16.15 -37.77 -9.10
CA VAL A 24 14.80 -37.58 -8.53
C VAL A 24 14.87 -37.22 -7.04
N SER A 25 15.82 -37.78 -6.28
CA SER A 25 15.89 -37.54 -4.82
C SER A 25 16.47 -36.19 -4.40
N ILE A 26 17.05 -35.38 -5.30
CA ILE A 26 17.70 -34.10 -4.93
C ILE A 26 16.85 -32.89 -5.32
N PHE A 27 16.05 -32.93 -6.39
CA PHE A 27 15.19 -31.80 -6.77
C PHE A 27 13.95 -32.23 -7.55
N GLU A 28 12.86 -32.54 -6.86
CA GLU A 28 11.55 -32.15 -7.38
C GLU A 28 11.33 -30.67 -7.01
N TYR A 29 12.04 -29.77 -7.72
CA TYR A 29 11.70 -28.36 -7.71
C TYR A 29 10.32 -28.23 -8.36
N ASN A 30 9.29 -28.06 -7.52
CA ASN A 30 7.93 -27.83 -8.00
C ASN A 30 7.76 -26.33 -8.31
N GLU A 31 8.20 -25.95 -9.50
CA GLU A 31 8.12 -24.59 -10.03
C GLU A 31 6.71 -23.98 -9.88
N GLU A 32 5.66 -24.80 -10.04
CA GLU A 32 4.28 -24.37 -9.89
C GLU A 32 3.96 -23.94 -8.45
N MET A 33 4.47 -24.67 -7.44
CA MET A 33 4.32 -24.27 -6.04
C MET A 33 5.08 -22.98 -5.72
N GLU A 34 6.29 -22.81 -6.22
CA GLU A 34 7.07 -21.59 -5.98
C GLU A 34 6.45 -20.37 -6.67
N MET A 35 5.99 -20.53 -7.91
CA MET A 35 5.25 -19.47 -8.63
C MET A 35 3.94 -19.09 -7.93
N LYS A 36 3.24 -20.08 -7.34
CA LYS A 36 2.03 -19.82 -6.55
C LYS A 36 2.34 -19.01 -5.29
N LYS A 37 3.40 -19.35 -4.56
CA LYS A 37 3.84 -18.58 -3.37
C LYS A 37 4.21 -17.14 -3.73
N ILE A 38 4.95 -16.93 -4.82
CA ILE A 38 5.32 -15.60 -5.30
C ILE A 38 4.04 -14.79 -5.59
N ARG A 39 3.10 -15.35 -6.35
CA ARG A 39 1.85 -14.67 -6.71
C ARG A 39 0.97 -14.36 -5.49
N GLU A 40 0.89 -15.27 -4.52
CA GLU A 40 0.18 -15.02 -3.26
C GLU A 40 0.83 -13.92 -2.43
N SER A 41 2.16 -13.90 -2.37
CA SER A 41 2.93 -12.85 -1.70
C SER A 41 2.74 -11.49 -2.38
N GLU A 42 2.84 -11.42 -3.71
CA GLU A 42 2.62 -10.21 -4.49
C GLU A 42 1.20 -9.68 -4.31
N TYR A 43 0.19 -10.55 -4.38
CA TYR A 43 -1.20 -10.17 -4.13
C TYR A 43 -1.41 -9.62 -2.73
N LYS A 44 -0.81 -10.27 -1.72
CA LYS A 44 -0.89 -9.81 -0.33
C LYS A 44 -0.22 -8.44 -0.17
N SER A 45 0.98 -8.28 -0.72
CA SER A 45 1.70 -7.00 -0.71
C SER A 45 0.88 -5.89 -1.37
N GLY A 46 0.34 -6.14 -2.57
CA GLY A 46 -0.49 -5.16 -3.27
C GLY A 46 -1.77 -4.79 -2.51
N LYS A 47 -2.38 -5.75 -1.82
CA LYS A 47 -3.54 -5.49 -0.94
C LYS A 47 -3.16 -4.63 0.26
N GLU A 48 -2.04 -4.94 0.91
CA GLU A 48 -1.52 -4.18 2.05
C GLU A 48 -1.16 -2.76 1.64
N ASP A 49 -0.49 -2.58 0.51
CA ASP A 49 -0.16 -1.27 -0.06
C ASP A 49 -1.41 -0.47 -0.40
N GLY A 50 -2.42 -1.10 -1.01
CA GLY A 50 -3.69 -0.43 -1.31
C GLY A 50 -4.43 0.04 -0.05
N ILE A 51 -4.43 -0.76 1.01
CA ILE A 51 -5.01 -0.38 2.31
C ILE A 51 -4.22 0.77 2.92
N ALA A 52 -2.89 0.69 2.93
CA ALA A 52 -2.03 1.74 3.47
C ALA A 52 -2.22 3.07 2.74
N GLN A 53 -2.27 3.05 1.40
CA GLN A 53 -2.57 4.24 0.60
C GLN A 53 -3.95 4.80 0.88
N GLY A 54 -4.98 3.94 1.02
CA GLY A 54 -6.33 4.37 1.35
C GLY A 54 -6.41 5.05 2.72
N ILE A 55 -5.76 4.48 3.74
CA ILE A 55 -5.68 5.07 5.08
C ILE A 55 -4.95 6.42 5.04
N ALA A 56 -3.80 6.49 4.36
CA ALA A 56 -3.03 7.72 4.23
C ALA A 56 -3.83 8.84 3.54
N ARG A 57 -4.54 8.52 2.45
CA ARG A 57 -5.43 9.46 1.75
C ARG A 57 -6.57 9.93 2.64
N GLY A 58 -7.23 9.01 3.35
CA GLY A 58 -8.33 9.34 4.26
C GLY A 58 -7.89 10.23 5.42
N ALA A 59 -6.72 9.95 6.01
CA ALA A 59 -6.16 10.77 7.07
C ALA A 59 -5.84 12.19 6.59
N ALA A 60 -5.15 12.32 5.45
CA ALA A 60 -4.82 13.62 4.86
C ALA A 60 -6.07 14.43 4.49
N LEU A 61 -7.12 13.76 3.98
CA LEU A 61 -8.38 14.41 3.64
C LEU A 61 -9.10 14.94 4.89
N GLY A 62 -9.19 14.14 5.95
CA GLY A 62 -9.85 14.55 7.19
C GLY A 62 -9.13 15.70 7.91
N GLU A 63 -7.79 15.70 7.87
CA GLU A 63 -6.98 16.81 8.38
C GLU A 63 -7.24 18.10 7.59
N ALA A 64 -7.16 18.03 6.25
CA ALA A 64 -7.41 19.18 5.38
C ALA A 64 -8.85 19.72 5.53
N GLU A 65 -9.85 18.86 5.61
CA GLU A 65 -11.25 19.24 5.85
C GLU A 65 -11.40 20.01 7.18
N THR A 66 -10.78 19.49 8.24
CA THR A 66 -10.82 20.14 9.57
C THR A 66 -10.20 21.53 9.51
N ILE A 67 -9.05 21.67 8.87
CA ILE A 67 -8.36 22.95 8.68
C ILE A 67 -9.24 23.92 7.89
N ILE A 68 -9.84 23.49 6.78
CA ILE A 68 -10.71 24.34 5.95
C ILE A 68 -11.94 24.80 6.74
N SER A 69 -12.54 23.91 7.53
CA SER A 69 -13.66 24.27 8.40
C SER A 69 -13.28 25.36 9.41
N LEU A 70 -12.08 25.30 9.98
CA LEU A 70 -11.56 26.32 10.87
C LEU A 70 -11.32 27.65 10.14
N ILE A 71 -10.70 27.62 8.96
CA ILE A 71 -10.47 28.81 8.11
C ILE A 71 -11.81 29.48 7.78
N ARG A 72 -12.80 28.71 7.32
CA ARG A 72 -14.15 29.20 7.00
C ARG A 72 -14.81 29.86 8.21
N LYS A 73 -14.80 29.19 9.37
CA LYS A 73 -15.37 29.73 10.62
C LYS A 73 -14.69 31.00 11.08
N LYS A 74 -13.37 31.12 10.91
CA LYS A 74 -12.61 32.31 11.30
C LYS A 74 -12.83 33.46 10.32
N SER A 75 -12.88 33.18 9.02
CA SER A 75 -13.24 34.18 8.00
C SER A 75 -14.66 34.74 8.20
N GLN A 76 -15.63 33.89 8.56
CA GLN A 76 -16.99 34.33 8.92
C GLN A 76 -17.04 35.24 10.16
N LYS A 77 -16.00 35.21 11.01
CA LYS A 77 -15.86 36.13 12.16
C LYS A 77 -15.21 37.47 11.77
N GLY A 78 -14.86 37.66 10.50
CA GLY A 78 -14.26 38.89 9.97
C GLY A 78 -12.75 38.99 10.19
N LEU A 79 -12.06 37.89 10.50
CA LEU A 79 -10.60 37.85 10.61
C LEU A 79 -9.95 37.90 9.23
N ASP A 80 -8.82 38.61 9.12
CA ASP A 80 -8.05 38.68 7.88
C ASP A 80 -7.17 37.45 7.63
N ILE A 81 -6.61 37.33 6.43
CA ILE A 81 -5.81 36.17 6.01
C ILE A 81 -4.59 35.96 6.91
N ASN A 82 -3.89 37.04 7.28
CA ASN A 82 -2.70 36.96 8.13
C ASN A 82 -3.09 36.59 9.56
N GLU A 83 -4.15 37.18 10.11
CA GLU A 83 -4.65 36.81 11.44
C GLU A 83 -5.06 35.33 11.51
N ILE A 84 -5.73 34.82 10.47
CA ILE A 84 -6.10 33.41 10.39
C ILE A 84 -4.87 32.52 10.31
N ALA A 85 -3.89 32.89 9.47
CA ALA A 85 -2.63 32.16 9.34
C ALA A 85 -1.87 32.10 10.67
N ASP A 86 -1.76 33.22 11.38
CA ASP A 86 -1.10 33.29 12.68
C ASP A 86 -1.85 32.48 13.75
N ILE A 87 -3.19 32.59 13.82
CA ILE A 87 -4.01 31.88 14.82
C ILE A 87 -3.99 30.37 14.62
N LEU A 88 -3.96 29.91 13.37
CA LEU A 88 -3.96 28.49 13.03
C LEU A 88 -2.54 27.93 12.84
N GLU A 89 -1.50 28.77 12.97
CA GLU A 89 -0.10 28.43 12.69
C GLU A 89 0.09 27.81 11.28
N LEU A 90 -0.59 28.40 10.30
CA LEU A 90 -0.60 27.96 8.90
C LEU A 90 0.14 28.92 8.00
N ASP A 91 0.53 28.41 6.82
CA ASP A 91 1.08 29.24 5.76
C ASP A 91 0.01 30.19 5.18
N VAL A 92 0.39 31.45 4.97
CA VAL A 92 -0.51 32.51 4.43
C VAL A 92 -1.01 32.14 3.03
N CYS A 93 -0.18 31.52 2.18
CA CYS A 93 -0.59 31.11 0.84
C CYS A 93 -1.59 29.96 0.91
N TYR A 94 -1.45 29.04 1.87
CA TYR A 94 -2.43 27.99 2.12
C TYR A 94 -3.80 28.57 2.50
N VAL A 95 -3.83 29.48 3.48
CA VAL A 95 -5.08 30.14 3.92
C VAL A 95 -5.72 30.90 2.77
N LYS A 96 -4.93 31.65 2.00
CA LYS A 96 -5.40 32.34 0.80
C LYS A 96 -6.02 31.38 -0.21
N LYS A 97 -5.31 30.30 -0.58
CA LYS A 97 -5.82 29.28 -1.52
C LYS A 97 -7.13 28.67 -1.05
N ALA A 98 -7.24 28.35 0.24
CA ALA A 98 -8.48 27.81 0.81
C ALA A 98 -9.64 28.80 0.70
N LEU A 99 -9.42 30.07 1.03
CA LEU A 99 -10.45 31.12 0.92
C LEU A 99 -10.84 31.41 -0.52
N ASP A 100 -9.88 31.43 -1.44
CA ASP A 100 -10.14 31.59 -2.87
C ASP A 100 -11.08 30.46 -3.37
N LEU A 101 -10.76 29.20 -3.05
CA LEU A 101 -11.59 28.04 -3.40
C LEU A 101 -13.00 28.06 -2.77
N LEU A 102 -13.11 28.59 -1.55
CA LEU A 102 -14.38 28.80 -0.86
C LEU A 102 -15.21 29.92 -1.50
N SER A 103 -14.56 30.96 -2.01
CA SER A 103 -15.22 32.10 -2.65
C SER A 103 -15.71 31.80 -4.07
N GLU A 104 -14.98 30.96 -4.81
CA GLU A 104 -15.35 30.57 -6.17
C GLU A 104 -16.69 29.83 -6.22
N ASN A 105 -17.02 29.09 -5.16
CA ASN A 105 -18.26 28.30 -5.07
C ASN A 105 -18.73 28.22 -3.60
N PRO A 106 -19.66 29.09 -3.17
CA PRO A 106 -20.15 29.14 -1.79
C PRO A 106 -20.82 27.83 -1.31
N ASP A 107 -21.32 27.02 -2.24
CA ASP A 107 -22.00 25.75 -1.96
C ASP A 107 -21.04 24.57 -1.74
N LYS A 108 -19.73 24.73 -2.00
CA LYS A 108 -18.76 23.65 -1.78
C LYS A 108 -18.69 23.29 -0.30
N THR A 109 -18.65 22.00 -0.01
CA THR A 109 -18.39 21.52 1.35
C THR A 109 -16.91 21.70 1.72
N ASP A 110 -16.61 21.70 3.01
CA ASP A 110 -15.21 21.75 3.50
C ASP A 110 -14.40 20.57 2.92
N MET A 111 -15.03 19.40 2.80
CA MET A 111 -14.46 18.18 2.20
C MET A 111 -14.12 18.35 0.71
N GLN A 112 -15.00 18.95 -0.09
CA GLN A 112 -14.72 19.15 -1.53
C GLN A 112 -13.57 20.13 -1.76
N VAL A 113 -13.45 21.16 -0.92
CA VAL A 113 -12.29 22.06 -0.98
C VAL A 113 -11.03 21.33 -0.54
N ALA A 114 -11.13 20.45 0.48
CA ALA A 114 -10.01 19.64 0.95
C ALA A 114 -9.47 18.78 -0.19
N GLU A 115 -10.34 18.03 -0.88
CA GLU A 115 -10.00 17.18 -2.03
C GLU A 115 -9.23 17.94 -3.12
N LEU A 116 -9.66 19.17 -3.46
CA LEU A 116 -8.98 20.02 -4.44
C LEU A 116 -7.61 20.50 -3.95
N ILE A 117 -7.45 20.77 -2.65
CA ILE A 117 -6.16 21.20 -2.08
C ILE A 117 -5.14 20.07 -2.09
N ILE A 118 -5.56 18.85 -1.71
CA ILE A 118 -4.68 17.68 -1.66
C ILE A 118 -4.51 16.97 -3.01
N GLY A 119 -5.21 17.43 -4.06
CA GLY A 119 -5.07 16.91 -5.42
C GLY A 119 -5.72 15.54 -5.63
N LEU A 120 -6.84 15.27 -4.96
CA LEU A 120 -7.62 14.04 -5.14
C LEU A 120 -8.68 14.12 -6.25
N VAL A 121 -8.91 15.31 -6.83
CA VAL A 121 -9.93 15.60 -7.87
C VAL A 121 -9.30 16.24 -9.08
#